data_AF-A0A8X6MI21-F1
#
_entry.id   AF-A0A8X6MI21-F1
#
_cell.length_a   1.000
_cell.length_b   1.000
_cell.length_c   1.000
_cell.angle_alpha   90.00
_cell.angle_beta   90.00
_cell.angle_gamma   90.00
#
_symmetry.space_group_name_H-M   'P 1'
#
loop_
_entity.id
_entity.type
_entity.pdbx_description
1 polymer ?
#
loop_
_entity_poly.entity_id
_entity_poly.type
_entity_poly.pdbx_seq_one_letter_code
_entity_poly.pdbx_strand_id
1 'polypeptide(L)'
;MDSALETQGRQLRLLGADVSILSSSDTALTAAEVSKSEDRILICSPTLFQQVKHLCPDAVCFRPVNKDGDHVPIASILYRFNVHFNTKNILSRCLVCNSEENIKLTLEDLNLLQEYIKNKDFTILNSENENNNFQITLSDMIKSGINVKFREDDNYYFTDKSKAILCKKCGTIQ
;
A
#
# COMPACT_ATOMS: atom_id res chain seq x y z
N MET A 1 -6.27 -8.84 -15.99
CA MET A 1 -5.59 -8.89 -14.68
C MET A 1 -6.27 -9.95 -13.83
N ASP A 2 -5.49 -10.75 -13.10
CA ASP A 2 -6.00 -11.84 -12.26
C ASP A 2 -6.37 -11.25 -10.88
N SER A 3 -7.67 -11.18 -10.57
CA SER A 3 -8.17 -10.56 -9.35
C SER A 3 -7.69 -11.26 -8.08
N ALA A 4 -7.44 -12.58 -8.14
CA ALA A 4 -6.96 -13.33 -7.00
C ALA A 4 -5.48 -13.02 -6.69
N LEU A 5 -4.64 -12.83 -7.73
CA LEU A 5 -3.28 -12.31 -7.55
C LEU A 5 -3.26 -10.88 -7.00
N GLU A 6 -4.20 -10.04 -7.42
CA GLU A 6 -4.33 -8.69 -6.87
C GLU A 6 -4.66 -8.72 -5.37
N THR A 7 -5.63 -9.54 -4.97
CA THR A 7 -6.00 -9.72 -3.56
C THR A 7 -4.81 -10.18 -2.74
N GLN A 8 -4.02 -11.15 -3.24
CA GLN A 8 -2.80 -11.59 -2.56
C GLN A 8 -1.73 -10.49 -2.50
N GLY A 9 -1.56 -9.71 -3.57
CA GLY A 9 -0.66 -8.55 -3.55
C GLY A 9 -1.04 -7.54 -2.48
N ARG A 10 -2.34 -7.26 -2.31
CA ARG A 10 -2.84 -6.38 -1.24
C ARG A 10 -2.59 -6.98 0.14
N GLN A 11 -2.83 -8.27 0.33
CA GLN A 11 -2.52 -8.96 1.58
C GLN A 11 -1.01 -8.96 1.90
N LEU A 12 -0.13 -9.06 0.89
CA LEU A 12 1.32 -8.96 1.09
C LEU A 12 1.70 -7.56 1.57
N ARG A 13 1.08 -6.51 1.01
CA ARG A 13 1.27 -5.13 1.48
C ARG A 13 0.87 -4.99 2.94
N LEU A 14 -0.25 -5.58 3.38
CA LEU A 14 -0.68 -5.59 4.79
C LEU A 14 0.40 -6.11 5.75
N LEU A 15 1.29 -6.97 5.26
CA LEU A 15 2.38 -7.53 6.04
C LEU A 15 3.69 -6.72 5.90
N GLY A 16 3.67 -5.58 5.20
CA GLY A 16 4.83 -4.70 4.99
C GLY A 16 5.73 -5.09 3.83
N ALA A 17 5.30 -6.01 2.95
CA ALA A 17 6.08 -6.38 1.77
C ALA A 17 6.10 -5.25 0.73
N ASP A 18 7.24 -5.08 0.05
CA ASP A 18 7.36 -4.19 -1.10
C ASP A 18 6.66 -4.78 -2.33
N VAL A 19 5.41 -4.40 -2.55
CA VAL A 19 4.63 -4.98 -3.66
C VAL A 19 4.13 -3.89 -4.57
N SER A 20 4.56 -3.93 -5.83
CA SER A 20 3.93 -3.19 -6.91
C SER A 20 2.82 -4.05 -7.54
N ILE A 21 1.62 -3.51 -7.60
CA ILE A 21 0.47 -4.15 -8.24
C ILE A 21 0.25 -3.38 -9.53
N LEU A 22 0.49 -4.03 -10.66
CA LEU A 22 0.29 -3.44 -11.98
C LEU A 22 -1.21 -3.34 -12.29
N SER A 23 -1.59 -2.30 -13.03
CA SER A 23 -2.94 -2.05 -13.50
C SER A 23 -3.39 -3.10 -14.53
N SER A 24 -4.69 -3.23 -14.71
CA SER A 24 -5.27 -4.04 -15.78
C SER A 24 -4.96 -3.52 -17.18
N SER A 25 -4.58 -2.25 -17.30
CA SER A 25 -4.11 -1.61 -18.53
C SER A 25 -2.65 -1.89 -18.86
N ASP A 26 -1.87 -2.38 -17.90
CA ASP A 26 -0.42 -2.57 -18.09
C ASP A 26 -0.14 -3.80 -18.94
N THR A 27 0.86 -3.68 -19.81
CA THR A 27 1.20 -4.75 -20.75
C THR A 27 2.22 -5.73 -20.15
N ALA A 28 2.34 -6.90 -20.77
CA ALA A 28 3.41 -7.86 -20.47
C ALA A 28 4.82 -7.24 -20.59
N LEU A 29 5.01 -6.30 -21.54
CA LEU A 29 6.27 -5.57 -21.70
C LEU A 29 6.52 -4.66 -20.48
N THR A 30 5.52 -3.86 -20.11
CA THR A 30 5.59 -2.98 -18.92
C THR A 30 5.93 -3.78 -17.66
N ALA A 31 5.30 -4.95 -17.47
CA ALA A 31 5.56 -5.81 -16.32
C ALA A 31 7.01 -6.32 -16.28
N ALA A 32 7.53 -6.75 -17.44
CA ALA A 32 8.91 -7.21 -17.55
C ALA A 32 9.92 -6.06 -17.38
N GLU A 33 9.62 -4.88 -17.88
CA GLU A 33 10.44 -3.67 -17.73
C GLU A 33 10.55 -3.26 -16.27
N VAL A 34 9.42 -3.10 -15.57
CA VAL A 34 9.39 -2.75 -14.14
C VAL A 34 10.15 -3.78 -13.30
N SER A 35 9.95 -5.07 -13.59
CA SER A 35 10.65 -6.15 -12.90
C SER A 35 12.17 -6.03 -13.04
N LYS A 36 12.66 -5.72 -14.24
CA LYS A 36 14.11 -5.58 -14.48
C LYS A 36 14.66 -4.27 -13.96
N SER A 37 13.99 -3.14 -14.19
CA SER A 37 14.51 -1.82 -13.84
C SER A 37 14.55 -1.59 -12.33
N GLU A 38 13.64 -2.23 -11.60
CA GLU A 38 13.53 -2.11 -10.14
C GLU A 38 14.06 -3.33 -9.38
N ASP A 39 14.69 -4.30 -10.07
CA ASP A 39 15.19 -5.56 -9.49
C ASP A 39 14.13 -6.29 -8.63
N ARG A 40 12.94 -6.48 -9.23
CA ARG A 40 11.77 -7.08 -8.57
C ARG A 40 11.45 -8.45 -9.14
N ILE A 41 10.96 -9.32 -8.26
CA ILE A 41 10.37 -10.61 -8.63
C ILE A 41 9.00 -10.35 -9.29
N LEU A 42 8.85 -10.74 -10.56
CA LEU A 42 7.57 -10.67 -11.26
C LEU A 42 6.72 -11.91 -10.95
N ILE A 43 5.65 -11.74 -10.18
CA ILE A 43 4.64 -12.80 -9.97
C ILE A 43 3.49 -12.60 -10.96
N CYS A 44 3.15 -13.62 -11.72
CA CYS A 44 2.10 -13.52 -12.74
C CYS A 44 1.27 -14.80 -12.86
N SER A 45 0.05 -14.67 -13.41
CA SER A 45 -0.83 -15.81 -13.66
C SER A 45 -0.28 -16.68 -14.80
N PRO A 46 -0.71 -17.95 -14.92
CA PRO A 46 -0.23 -18.84 -15.98
C PRO A 46 -0.37 -18.27 -17.39
N THR A 47 -1.44 -17.52 -17.65
CA THR A 47 -1.69 -16.87 -18.95
C THR A 47 -0.67 -15.78 -19.23
N LEU A 48 -0.41 -14.89 -18.27
CA LEU A 48 0.56 -13.80 -18.43
C LEU A 48 2.00 -14.36 -18.47
N PHE A 49 2.29 -15.41 -17.71
CA PHE A 49 3.60 -16.07 -17.69
C PHE A 49 4.06 -16.50 -19.09
N GLN A 50 3.17 -17.05 -19.91
CA GLN A 50 3.52 -17.45 -21.28
C GLN A 50 3.98 -16.26 -22.15
N GLN A 51 3.47 -15.07 -21.87
CA GLN A 51 3.82 -13.84 -22.59
C GLN A 51 5.13 -13.24 -22.08
N VAL A 52 5.38 -13.29 -20.76
CA VAL A 52 6.53 -12.63 -20.14
C VAL A 52 7.78 -13.51 -20.02
N LYS A 53 7.68 -14.85 -20.05
CA LYS A 53 8.83 -15.76 -19.79
C LYS A 53 10.04 -15.52 -20.72
N HIS A 54 9.82 -15.03 -21.94
CA HIS A 54 10.90 -14.70 -22.88
C HIS A 54 11.50 -13.31 -22.60
N LEU A 55 10.73 -12.43 -21.98
CA LEU A 55 11.13 -11.08 -21.64
C LEU A 55 11.78 -11.02 -20.26
N CYS A 56 11.26 -11.76 -19.28
CA CYS A 56 11.72 -11.85 -17.90
C CYS A 56 11.84 -13.34 -17.52
N PRO A 57 13.03 -13.93 -17.69
CA PRO A 57 13.26 -15.35 -17.39
C PRO A 57 13.02 -15.72 -15.92
N ASP A 58 13.22 -14.76 -15.02
CA ASP A 58 13.06 -14.93 -13.56
C ASP A 58 11.62 -14.70 -13.08
N ALA A 59 10.68 -14.47 -14.01
CA ALA A 59 9.27 -14.37 -13.68
C ALA A 59 8.77 -15.66 -13.03
N VAL A 60 7.88 -15.54 -12.06
CA VAL A 60 7.27 -16.67 -11.36
C VAL A 60 5.80 -16.80 -11.75
N CYS A 61 5.49 -17.95 -12.34
CA CYS A 61 4.12 -18.39 -12.53
C CYS A 61 3.52 -18.78 -11.19
N PHE A 62 2.49 -18.07 -10.76
CA PHE A 62 1.75 -18.39 -9.54
C PHE A 62 0.28 -18.61 -9.86
N ARG A 63 -0.27 -19.72 -9.37
CA ARG A 63 -1.69 -20.01 -9.44
C ARG A 63 -2.29 -19.73 -8.07
N PRO A 64 -3.16 -18.71 -7.94
CA PRO A 64 -3.75 -18.33 -6.65
C PRO A 64 -4.86 -19.27 -6.18
N VAL A 65 -5.15 -20.32 -6.96
CA VAL A 65 -6.06 -21.41 -6.60
C VAL A 65 -5.36 -22.76 -6.78
N ASN A 66 -5.62 -23.71 -5.88
CA ASN A 66 -5.13 -25.07 -5.97
C ASN A 66 -5.88 -25.84 -7.09
N LYS A 67 -5.61 -27.13 -7.24
CA LYS A 67 -6.26 -27.97 -8.27
C LYS A 67 -7.77 -28.16 -8.02
N ASP A 68 -8.19 -28.02 -6.76
CA ASP A 68 -9.56 -28.22 -6.29
C ASP A 68 -10.37 -26.91 -6.28
N GLY A 69 -9.74 -25.78 -6.62
CA GLY A 69 -10.36 -24.45 -6.70
C GLY A 69 -10.22 -23.60 -5.44
N ASP A 70 -9.61 -24.11 -4.37
CA ASP A 70 -9.40 -23.36 -3.13
C ASP A 70 -8.28 -22.34 -3.28
N HIS A 71 -8.44 -21.20 -2.62
CA HIS A 71 -7.39 -20.17 -2.59
C HIS A 71 -6.10 -20.69 -1.95
N VAL A 72 -4.98 -20.52 -2.65
CA VAL A 72 -3.66 -20.81 -2.10
C VAL A 72 -3.36 -19.78 -1.01
N PRO A 73 -3.00 -20.20 0.22
CA PRO A 73 -2.65 -19.26 1.29
C PRO A 73 -1.47 -18.37 0.90
N ILE A 74 -1.54 -17.09 1.29
CA ILE A 74 -0.44 -16.14 1.12
C ILE A 74 0.86 -16.60 1.79
N ALA A 75 0.76 -17.38 2.87
CA ALA A 75 1.90 -17.99 3.55
C ALA A 75 2.77 -18.82 2.59
N SER A 76 2.17 -19.46 1.58
CA SER A 76 2.90 -20.22 0.57
C SER A 76 3.77 -19.34 -0.33
N ILE A 77 3.30 -18.14 -0.68
CA ILE A 77 4.08 -17.14 -1.43
C ILE A 77 5.27 -16.69 -0.58
N LEU A 78 5.00 -16.36 0.68
CA LEU A 78 6.01 -15.86 1.61
C LEU A 78 7.13 -16.86 1.85
N TYR A 79 6.76 -18.12 2.07
CA TYR A 79 7.71 -19.21 2.20
C TYR A 79 8.51 -19.42 0.91
N ARG A 80 7.83 -19.42 -0.25
CA ARG A 80 8.47 -19.63 -1.56
C ARG A 80 9.54 -18.59 -1.87
N PHE A 81 9.32 -17.34 -1.47
CA PHE A 81 10.22 -16.22 -1.74
C PHE A 81 11.11 -15.83 -0.56
N ASN A 82 11.09 -16.62 0.52
CA ASN A 82 11.83 -16.35 1.76
C ASN A 82 11.64 -14.90 2.25
N VAL A 83 10.41 -14.39 2.18
CA VAL A 83 10.08 -13.04 2.61
C VAL A 83 10.06 -13.01 4.14
N HIS A 84 11.05 -12.35 4.73
CA HIS A 84 11.11 -12.14 6.17
C HIS A 84 10.37 -10.87 6.57
N PHE A 85 9.39 -11.00 7.47
CA PHE A 85 8.72 -9.85 8.05
C PHE A 85 9.48 -9.32 9.25
N ASN A 86 9.67 -8.01 9.24
CA ASN A 86 10.08 -7.26 10.41
C ASN A 86 8.89 -6.38 10.80
N THR A 87 8.50 -6.38 12.07
CA THR A 87 7.45 -5.49 12.58
C THR A 87 7.77 -4.01 12.35
N LYS A 88 9.06 -3.67 12.18
CA LYS A 88 9.51 -2.35 11.74
C LYS A 88 9.07 -1.97 10.32
N ASN A 89 8.80 -2.95 9.46
CA ASN A 89 8.49 -2.76 8.04
C ASN A 89 6.98 -2.76 7.73
N ILE A 90 6.13 -3.24 8.65
CA ILE A 90 4.67 -3.31 8.45
C ILE A 90 4.07 -1.92 8.18
N LEU A 91 4.69 -0.86 8.74
CA LEU A 91 4.27 0.53 8.59
C LEU A 91 5.34 1.40 7.91
N SER A 92 6.31 0.79 7.24
CA SER A 92 7.29 1.57 6.47
C SER A 92 6.70 2.07 5.15
N ARG A 93 5.57 1.49 4.71
CA ARG A 93 4.92 1.81 3.44
C ARG A 93 3.41 1.95 3.58
N CYS A 94 2.83 2.73 2.69
CA CYS A 94 1.39 2.85 2.56
C CYS A 94 0.79 1.54 2.02
N LEU A 95 -0.17 0.98 2.72
CA LEU A 95 -0.82 -0.29 2.38
C LEU A 95 -1.69 -0.17 1.12
N VAL A 96 -2.08 1.05 0.74
CA VAL A 96 -2.89 1.33 -0.44
C VAL A 96 -2.03 1.55 -1.68
N CYS A 97 -1.04 2.45 -1.61
CA CYS A 97 -0.24 2.84 -2.79
C CYS A 97 1.23 2.40 -2.76
N ASN A 98 1.65 1.67 -1.72
CA ASN A 98 3.02 1.18 -1.49
C ASN A 98 4.09 2.29 -1.34
N SER A 99 3.69 3.56 -1.16
CA SER A 99 4.63 4.67 -0.97
C SER A 99 5.35 4.61 0.37
N GLU A 100 6.63 4.97 0.39
CA GLU A 100 7.42 5.17 1.62
C GLU A 100 7.24 6.57 2.22
N GLU A 101 6.63 7.49 1.46
CA GLU A 101 6.40 8.88 1.88
C GLU A 101 5.26 8.97 2.89
N ASN A 102 5.59 8.77 4.16
CA ASN A 102 4.63 8.73 5.25
C ASN A 102 5.00 9.72 6.37
N ILE A 103 3.99 10.22 7.08
CA ILE A 103 4.13 11.03 8.29
C ILE A 103 3.69 10.17 9.46
N LYS A 104 4.53 10.05 10.50
CA LYS A 104 4.12 9.43 11.77
C LYS A 104 3.19 10.38 12.50
N LEU A 105 2.06 9.87 12.95
CA LEU A 105 1.04 10.67 13.61
C LEU A 105 1.12 10.52 15.13
N THR A 106 1.02 11.63 15.85
CA THR A 106 0.74 11.58 17.28
C THR A 106 -0.75 11.36 17.54
N LEU A 107 -1.11 11.20 18.82
CA LEU A 107 -2.51 11.16 19.21
C LEU A 107 -3.23 12.49 18.92
N GLU A 108 -2.55 13.62 19.10
CA GLU A 108 -3.10 14.93 18.75
C GLU A 108 -3.37 15.05 17.25
N ASP A 109 -2.42 14.62 16.41
CA ASP A 109 -2.57 14.64 14.95
C ASP A 109 -3.76 13.79 14.49
N LEU A 110 -3.94 12.60 15.09
CA LEU A 110 -5.07 11.72 14.79
C LEU A 110 -6.40 12.37 15.16
N ASN A 111 -6.51 12.98 16.33
CA ASN A 111 -7.74 13.66 16.76
C ASN A 111 -8.06 14.84 15.82
N LEU A 112 -7.05 15.61 15.42
CA LEU A 112 -7.20 16.70 14.44
C LEU A 112 -7.75 16.18 13.11
N LEU A 113 -7.16 15.10 12.60
CA LEU A 113 -7.57 14.45 11.35
C LEU A 113 -9.00 13.89 11.43
N GLN A 114 -9.40 13.31 12.57
CA GLN A 114 -10.76 12.82 12.78
C GLN A 114 -11.78 13.95 12.70
N GLU A 115 -11.54 15.07 13.39
CA GLU A 115 -12.42 16.23 13.33
C GLU A 115 -12.46 16.86 11.93
N TYR A 116 -11.30 16.99 11.27
CA TYR A 116 -11.23 17.46 9.89
C TYR A 116 -12.04 16.57 8.93
N ILE A 117 -11.85 15.25 8.98
CA ILE A 117 -12.56 14.31 8.08
C ILE A 117 -14.07 14.33 8.34
N LYS A 118 -14.48 14.39 9.61
CA LYS A 118 -15.89 14.39 10.02
C LYS A 118 -16.61 15.67 9.61
N ASN A 119 -15.99 16.82 9.86
CA ASN A 119 -16.64 18.12 9.70
C ASN A 119 -16.33 18.78 8.35
N LYS A 120 -15.33 18.27 7.61
CA LYS A 120 -14.72 18.92 6.43
C LYS A 120 -14.38 20.38 6.67
N ASP A 121 -14.00 20.70 7.90
CA ASP A 121 -13.77 22.07 8.33
C ASP A 121 -12.29 22.42 8.23
N PHE A 122 -11.96 23.21 7.21
CA PHE A 122 -10.59 23.68 6.95
C PHE A 122 -10.13 24.76 7.94
N THR A 123 -11.04 25.37 8.71
CA THR A 123 -10.66 26.40 9.69
C THR A 123 -9.84 25.83 10.85
N ILE A 124 -9.98 24.53 11.12
CA ILE A 124 -9.21 23.77 12.11
C ILE A 124 -7.69 23.74 11.77
N LEU A 125 -7.33 23.91 10.49
CA LEU A 125 -5.94 23.94 10.01
C LEU A 125 -5.30 25.33 10.07
N ASN A 126 -6.10 26.36 10.39
CA ASN A 126 -5.68 27.77 10.38
C ASN A 126 -5.59 28.38 11.79
N SER A 127 -5.74 27.60 12.87
CA SER A 127 -5.51 28.14 14.22
C SER A 127 -4.02 28.46 14.37
N GLU A 128 -3.72 29.74 14.59
CA GLU A 128 -2.41 30.42 14.62
C GLU A 128 -1.36 29.82 15.58
N ASN A 129 -0.97 28.57 15.38
CA ASN A 129 0.28 28.02 15.85
C ASN A 129 1.04 27.54 14.63
N GLU A 130 1.65 28.49 13.90
CA GLU A 130 2.55 28.31 12.75
C GLU A 130 3.78 27.40 13.03
N ASN A 131 3.86 26.80 14.22
CA ASN A 131 4.98 25.96 14.67
C ASN A 131 4.73 24.45 14.58
N ASN A 132 3.56 23.98 14.12
CA ASN A 132 3.34 22.54 13.91
C ASN A 132 3.56 22.14 12.43
N ASN A 133 4.74 21.59 12.14
CA ASN A 133 5.14 21.07 10.82
C ASN A 133 4.11 20.10 10.19
N PHE A 134 3.34 19.39 11.02
CA PHE A 134 2.28 18.50 10.54
C PHE A 134 1.13 19.26 9.85
N GLN A 135 0.64 20.36 10.45
CA GLN A 135 -0.48 21.13 9.92
C GLN A 135 -0.12 21.81 8.60
N ILE A 136 1.11 22.32 8.48
CA ILE A 136 1.65 22.88 7.23
C ILE A 136 1.63 21.78 6.15
N THR A 137 2.22 20.63 6.44
CA THR A 137 2.26 19.50 5.49
C THR A 137 0.85 19.05 5.09
N LEU A 138 -0.07 18.96 6.04
CA LEU A 138 -1.46 18.57 5.78
C LEU A 138 -2.18 19.60 4.91
N SER A 139 -1.99 20.90 5.17
CA SER A 139 -2.53 22.00 4.36
C SER A 139 -2.02 21.92 2.92
N ASP A 140 -0.72 21.67 2.73
CA ASP A 140 -0.12 21.56 1.40
C ASP A 140 -0.62 20.33 0.63
N MET A 141 -0.78 19.19 1.31
CA MET A 141 -1.39 17.99 0.73
C MET A 141 -2.81 18.27 0.23
N ILE A 142 -3.64 18.90 1.07
CA ILE A 142 -5.02 19.25 0.75
C ILE A 142 -5.10 20.23 -0.42
N LYS A 143 -4.28 21.30 -0.42
CA LYS A 143 -4.20 22.27 -1.52
C LYS A 143 -3.78 21.61 -2.83
N SER A 144 -2.98 20.56 -2.76
CA SER A 144 -2.58 19.73 -3.91
C SER A 144 -3.66 18.75 -4.37
N GLY A 145 -4.85 18.78 -3.76
CA GLY A 145 -6.00 17.94 -4.12
C GLY A 145 -5.97 16.53 -3.51
N ILE A 146 -5.09 16.26 -2.54
CA ILE A 146 -5.04 14.95 -1.88
C ILE A 146 -6.21 14.82 -0.90
N ASN A 147 -7.03 13.78 -1.12
CA ASN A 147 -8.15 13.47 -0.24
C ASN A 147 -7.70 12.61 0.95
N VAL A 148 -7.62 13.22 2.12
CA VAL A 148 -7.20 12.56 3.37
C VAL A 148 -8.35 11.74 3.96
N LYS A 149 -8.08 10.47 4.30
CA LYS A 149 -9.10 9.50 4.74
C LYS A 149 -8.51 8.35 5.56
N PHE A 150 -9.30 7.80 6.47
CA PHE A 150 -8.99 6.50 7.08
C PHE A 150 -9.18 5.38 6.05
N ARG A 151 -8.33 4.35 6.14
CA ARG A 151 -8.55 3.11 5.40
C ARG A 151 -9.80 2.42 5.94
N GLU A 152 -10.57 1.77 5.06
CA GLU A 152 -11.91 1.24 5.34
C GLU A 152 -11.95 0.25 6.53
N ASP A 153 -10.88 -0.52 6.74
CA ASP A 153 -10.74 -1.49 7.83
C ASP A 153 -10.34 -0.86 9.18
N ASP A 154 -9.88 0.39 9.19
CA ASP A 154 -9.38 1.08 10.40
C ASP A 154 -10.47 1.88 11.13
N ASN A 155 -11.74 1.70 10.73
CA ASN A 155 -12.91 2.23 11.45
C ASN A 155 -13.07 1.65 12.86
N TYR A 156 -12.32 0.59 13.20
CA TYR A 156 -12.24 0.03 14.54
C TYR A 156 -10.94 0.45 15.22
N TYR A 157 -11.09 1.31 16.23
CA TYR A 157 -10.14 1.56 17.33
C TYR A 157 -8.71 1.11 17.04
N PHE A 158 -7.85 2.04 16.63
CA PHE A 158 -6.41 1.90 16.78
C PHE A 158 -6.11 1.40 18.20
N THR A 159 -5.85 0.10 18.34
CA THR A 159 -5.54 -0.52 19.64
C THR A 159 -4.19 -0.04 20.16
N ASP A 160 -3.36 0.50 19.26
CA ASP A 160 -2.13 1.21 19.54
C ASP A 160 -2.04 2.47 18.65
N LYS A 161 -2.72 3.55 19.07
CA LYS A 161 -2.69 4.88 18.39
C LYS A 161 -1.28 5.47 18.24
N SER A 162 -0.26 4.89 18.89
CA SER A 162 1.11 5.40 18.85
C SER A 162 1.89 5.10 17.56
N LYS A 163 1.28 4.36 16.62
CA LYS A 163 1.95 3.88 15.40
C LYS A 163 1.30 4.31 14.09
N ALA A 164 0.22 5.11 14.14
CA ALA A 164 -0.48 5.48 12.92
C ALA A 164 0.39 6.33 11.98
N ILE A 165 0.19 6.17 10.68
CA ILE A 165 0.88 6.96 9.65
C ILE A 165 -0.11 7.56 8.65
N LEU A 166 0.21 8.76 8.15
CA LEU A 166 -0.47 9.39 7.01
C LEU A 166 0.42 9.30 5.77
N CYS A 167 -0.10 8.69 4.71
CA CYS A 167 0.58 8.64 3.42
C CYS A 167 0.47 9.99 2.69
N LYS A 168 1.61 10.60 2.36
CA LYS A 168 1.69 11.87 1.63
C LYS A 168 1.19 11.76 0.19
N LYS A 169 1.31 10.57 -0.42
CA LYS A 169 0.95 10.34 -1.83
C LYS A 169 -0.55 10.18 -2.05
N CYS A 170 -1.26 9.46 -1.18
CA CYS A 170 -2.66 9.12 -1.38
C CYS A 170 -3.61 9.55 -0.26
N GLY A 171 -3.10 10.20 0.79
CA GLY A 171 -3.90 10.70 1.91
C GLY A 171 -4.46 9.62 2.84
N THR A 172 -4.04 8.37 2.69
CA THR A 172 -4.54 7.27 3.54
C THR A 172 -3.88 7.31 4.91
N ILE A 173 -4.71 7.24 5.95
CA ILE A 173 -4.33 7.01 7.34
C ILE A 173 -4.49 5.52 7.65
N GLN A 174 -3.47 4.91 8.27
CA GLN A 174 -3.34 3.47 8.56
C GLN A 174 -2.50 3.22 9.81
#